data_AF-A0A9N8V476-F1
#
_entry.id   AF-A0A9N8V476-F1
#
_cell.length_a   1.000
_cell.length_b   1.000
_cell.length_c   1.000
_cell.angle_alpha   90.00
_cell.angle_beta   90.00
_cell.angle_gamma   90.00
#
_symmetry.space_group_name_H-M   'P 1'
#
loop_
_entity.id
_entity.type
_entity.pdbx_description
1 polymer ?
#
loop_
_entity_poly.entity_id
_entity_poly.type
_entity_poly.pdbx_seq_one_letter_code
_entity_poly.pdbx_strand_id
1 'polypeptide(L)'
;MSPITRSITSLQRMYNPNFPTHRDLDAAYNLSVPRIKEDAKRCLEMILESDEIRELYNPISEEYWFVNNIDALNQVVLHEQLSKMMDGISTDYALYSGGGRIIPHLTSRAYEEWPSKGYQKLWGMLTQRNVIKSNKPEMIITPNVNVGECWCFNGDQGQIAIRLSRSIIITHITYTHIGKDVAIDPLSKYKYDLEGKPTQTFNILENHRIRAIMIKILNNHENPKFTCLYRLQVHGNLPL
;
A
#
# COMPACT_ATOMS: atom_id res chain seq x y z
N MET A 1 3.29 -1.57 25.32
CA MET A 1 4.36 -2.59 25.16
C MET A 1 5.21 -2.19 23.96
N SER A 2 6.53 -2.21 24.10
CA SER A 2 7.46 -1.93 23.00
C SER A 2 7.62 -3.16 22.09
N PRO A 3 8.25 -3.03 20.90
CA PRO A 3 8.59 -4.19 20.06
C PRO A 3 9.45 -5.22 20.81
N ILE A 4 10.34 -4.75 21.70
CA ILE A 4 11.15 -5.59 22.58
C ILE A 4 10.26 -6.41 23.54
N THR A 5 9.20 -5.82 24.11
CA THR A 5 8.28 -6.57 24.97
C THR A 5 7.51 -7.67 24.23
N ARG A 6 7.27 -7.52 22.92
CA ARG A 6 6.60 -8.56 22.10
C ARG A 6 7.53 -9.71 21.71
N SER A 7 8.83 -9.50 21.53
CA SER A 7 9.75 -10.59 21.16
C SER A 7 10.02 -11.55 22.32
N ILE A 8 10.00 -11.04 23.56
CA ILE A 8 10.22 -11.81 24.81
C ILE A 8 9.24 -12.99 24.94
N THR A 9 7.99 -12.85 24.51
CA THR A 9 6.94 -13.88 24.66
C THR A 9 6.82 -14.84 23.48
N SER A 10 7.75 -14.83 22.51
CA SER A 10 7.67 -15.65 21.31
C SER A 10 8.26 -17.07 21.50
N LEU A 11 7.46 -18.11 21.22
CA LEU A 11 7.91 -19.51 21.27
C LEU A 11 9.10 -19.81 20.35
N GLN A 12 9.28 -19.03 19.28
CA GLN A 12 10.42 -19.12 18.37
C GLN A 12 11.77 -18.89 19.08
N ARG A 13 11.81 -18.12 20.18
CA ARG A 13 13.04 -17.88 20.95
C ARG A 13 13.51 -19.11 21.73
N MET A 14 12.61 -20.02 22.11
CA MET A 14 12.97 -21.27 22.80
C MET A 14 13.65 -22.30 21.88
N TYR A 15 13.41 -22.22 20.57
CA TYR A 15 13.88 -23.21 19.60
C TYR A 15 15.13 -22.80 18.81
N ASN A 16 15.65 -21.59 19.01
CA ASN A 16 16.81 -21.08 18.26
C ASN A 16 17.93 -20.60 19.22
N PRO A 17 18.97 -21.42 19.46
CA PRO A 17 20.02 -21.10 20.43
C PRO A 17 20.92 -19.93 20.01
N ASN A 18 20.87 -19.51 18.74
CA ASN A 18 21.63 -18.38 18.21
C ASN A 18 20.84 -17.05 18.28
N PHE A 19 19.66 -17.02 18.92
CA PHE A 19 18.85 -15.81 18.99
C PHE A 19 19.47 -14.80 19.99
N PRO A 20 19.68 -13.52 19.60
CA PRO A 20 20.32 -12.51 20.46
C PRO A 20 19.69 -12.40 21.86
N THR A 21 20.53 -12.26 22.90
CA THR A 21 20.06 -12.08 24.27
C THR A 21 19.42 -10.70 24.46
N HIS A 22 18.77 -10.47 25.61
CA HIS A 22 18.23 -9.14 25.91
C HIS A 22 19.33 -8.06 25.90
N ARG A 23 20.54 -8.39 26.40
CA ARG A 23 21.69 -7.47 26.45
C ARG A 23 22.20 -7.12 25.05
N ASP A 24 22.19 -8.07 24.12
CA ASP A 24 22.64 -7.83 22.74
C ASP A 24 21.66 -6.93 21.99
N LEU A 25 20.36 -7.09 22.24
CA LEU A 25 19.31 -6.22 21.70
C LEU A 25 19.37 -4.81 22.31
N ASP A 26 19.56 -4.69 23.63
CA ASP A 26 19.75 -3.39 24.30
C ASP A 26 21.03 -2.70 23.81
N ALA A 27 22.13 -3.43 23.61
CA ALA A 27 23.38 -2.90 23.08
C ALA A 27 23.21 -2.41 21.64
N ALA A 28 22.57 -3.20 20.76
CA ALA A 28 22.28 -2.80 19.38
C ALA A 28 21.35 -1.57 19.31
N TYR A 29 20.36 -1.47 20.22
CA TYR A 29 19.51 -0.30 20.35
C TYR A 29 20.31 0.94 20.79
N ASN A 30 21.06 0.85 21.90
CA ASN A 30 21.85 1.96 22.42
C ASN A 30 22.96 2.43 21.46
N LEU A 31 23.47 1.54 20.60
CA LEU A 31 24.47 1.85 19.58
C LEU A 31 23.86 2.48 18.30
N SER A 32 22.58 2.20 18.00
CA SER A 32 21.88 2.76 16.83
C SER A 32 21.14 4.07 17.12
N VAL A 33 20.63 4.28 18.33
CA VAL A 33 19.92 5.51 18.74
C VAL A 33 20.67 6.82 18.44
N PRO A 34 21.99 6.96 18.67
CA PRO A 34 22.72 8.20 18.36
C PRO A 34 22.68 8.52 16.86
N ARG A 35 22.90 7.50 16.01
CA ARG A 35 22.85 7.66 14.56
C ARG A 35 21.45 8.00 14.06
N ILE A 36 20.41 7.37 14.61
CA ILE A 36 19.01 7.68 14.24
C ILE A 36 18.67 9.14 14.60
N LYS A 37 19.21 9.68 15.69
CA LYS A 37 19.08 11.11 16.04
C LYS A 37 19.86 12.03 15.10
N GLU A 38 21.08 11.65 14.71
CA GLU A 38 21.91 12.37 13.73
C GLU A 38 21.23 12.46 12.36
N ASP A 39 20.76 11.33 11.84
CA ASP A 39 20.09 11.23 10.54
C ASP A 39 18.74 11.99 10.56
N ALA A 40 17.96 11.90 11.64
CA ALA A 40 16.73 12.69 11.83
C ALA A 40 16.99 14.19 11.95
N LYS A 41 18.06 14.60 12.64
CA LYS A 41 18.48 16.01 12.74
C LYS A 41 18.81 16.59 11.37
N ARG A 42 19.52 15.85 10.51
CA ARG A 42 19.82 16.28 9.13
C ARG A 42 18.56 16.40 8.27
N CYS A 43 17.60 15.48 8.40
CA CYS A 43 16.32 15.62 7.71
C CYS A 43 15.54 16.86 8.17
N LEU A 44 15.57 17.21 9.46
CA LEU A 44 14.99 18.46 9.96
C LEU A 44 15.73 19.70 9.45
N GLU A 45 17.06 19.70 9.43
CA GLU A 45 17.87 20.80 8.89
C GLU A 45 17.56 21.03 7.40
N MET A 46 17.48 19.97 6.59
CA MET A 46 17.08 20.04 5.17
C MET A 46 15.62 20.54 4.95
N ILE A 47 14.73 20.36 5.93
CA ILE A 47 13.35 20.89 5.86
C ILE A 47 13.34 22.37 6.24
N LEU A 48 14.07 22.77 7.29
CA LEU A 48 14.18 24.15 7.77
C LEU A 48 14.92 25.08 6.80
N GLU A 49 15.71 24.54 5.87
CA GLU A 49 16.32 25.30 4.77
C GLU A 49 15.33 25.71 3.67
N SER A 50 14.08 25.23 3.68
CA SER A 50 13.06 25.67 2.72
C SER A 50 12.54 27.09 3.02
N ASP A 51 12.49 27.93 1.98
CA ASP A 51 12.14 29.35 2.12
C ASP A 51 10.72 29.56 2.72
N GLU A 52 9.77 28.68 2.39
CA GLU A 52 8.40 28.67 2.93
C GLU A 52 8.36 28.56 4.47
N ILE A 53 9.29 27.80 5.06
CA ILE A 53 9.36 27.60 6.52
C ILE A 53 10.14 28.74 7.20
N ARG A 54 11.05 29.40 6.47
CA ARG A 54 11.78 30.58 6.98
C ARG A 54 10.89 31.81 7.19
N GLU A 55 9.84 32.00 6.41
CA GLU A 55 8.85 33.07 6.66
C GLU A 55 8.04 32.78 7.94
N LEU A 56 7.65 31.53 8.16
CA LEU A 56 6.92 31.09 9.36
C LEU A 56 7.78 31.12 10.65
N TYR A 57 9.10 31.05 10.54
CA TYR A 57 10.02 30.91 11.67
C TYR A 57 11.03 32.07 11.78
N ASN A 58 10.56 33.30 11.58
CA ASN A 58 11.38 34.52 11.67
C ASN A 58 11.90 34.76 13.12
N PRO A 59 13.22 34.64 13.39
CA PRO A 59 13.79 34.72 14.74
C PRO A 59 13.86 36.15 15.31
N ILE A 60 13.34 37.14 14.59
CA ILE A 60 13.25 38.55 15.01
C ILE A 60 11.83 38.87 15.55
N SER A 61 10.84 37.98 15.33
CA SER A 61 9.45 38.18 15.78
C SER A 61 9.31 37.99 17.30
N GLU A 62 8.67 38.95 17.98
CA GLU A 62 8.57 39.01 19.45
C GLU A 62 7.83 37.80 20.09
N GLU A 63 7.11 37.03 19.27
CA GLU A 63 6.38 35.81 19.63
C GLU A 63 7.28 34.57 19.72
N TYR A 64 8.49 34.60 19.14
CA TYR A 64 9.45 33.48 19.07
C TYR A 64 9.80 32.89 20.45
N TRP A 65 9.80 33.72 21.49
CA TRP A 65 10.11 33.31 22.87
C TRP A 65 8.97 32.54 23.55
N PHE A 66 7.76 32.53 23.00
CA PHE A 66 6.61 31.82 23.57
C PHE A 66 6.47 30.37 23.08
N VAL A 67 7.06 30.03 21.93
CA VAL A 67 6.89 28.73 21.24
C VAL A 67 8.11 27.83 21.38
N ASN A 68 8.94 28.02 22.42
CA ASN A 68 10.15 27.21 22.64
C ASN A 68 9.85 25.85 23.30
N ASN A 69 8.86 25.14 22.76
CA ASN A 69 8.48 23.79 23.12
C ASN A 69 8.69 22.88 21.91
N ILE A 70 9.60 21.90 22.02
CA ILE A 70 9.84 20.91 20.95
C ILE A 70 8.55 20.18 20.56
N ASP A 71 7.61 20.03 21.50
CA ASP A 71 6.29 19.44 21.24
C ASP A 71 5.38 20.30 20.34
N ALA A 72 5.57 21.62 20.30
CA ALA A 72 4.84 22.51 19.39
C ALA A 72 5.41 22.39 17.97
N LEU A 73 6.75 22.38 17.82
CA LEU A 73 7.41 22.12 16.54
C LEU A 73 7.06 20.71 16.01
N ASN A 74 7.07 19.69 16.87
CA ASN A 74 6.62 18.33 16.53
C ASN A 74 5.16 18.33 16.06
N GLN A 75 4.27 19.08 16.71
CA GLN A 75 2.87 19.17 16.29
C GLN A 75 2.69 19.91 14.96
N VAL A 76 3.43 20.99 14.71
CA VAL A 76 3.41 21.71 13.42
C VAL A 76 3.94 20.80 12.30
N VAL A 77 5.11 20.18 12.46
CA VAL A 77 5.69 19.27 11.48
C VAL A 77 4.80 18.04 11.26
N LEU A 78 4.19 17.49 12.31
CA LEU A 78 3.22 16.38 12.17
C LEU A 78 1.94 16.84 11.47
N HIS A 79 1.42 18.03 11.78
CA HIS A 79 0.24 18.59 11.12
C HIS A 79 0.52 18.89 9.64
N GLU A 80 1.70 19.42 9.31
CA GLU A 80 2.13 19.68 7.94
C GLU A 80 2.38 18.38 7.16
N GLN A 81 2.94 17.34 7.79
CA GLN A 81 3.04 16.01 7.19
C GLN A 81 1.66 15.38 6.99
N LEU A 82 0.72 15.59 7.92
CA LEU A 82 -0.67 15.14 7.78
C LEU A 82 -1.43 15.93 6.72
N SER A 83 -1.23 17.25 6.59
CA SER A 83 -1.86 18.05 5.53
C SER A 83 -1.25 17.70 4.17
N LYS A 84 0.09 17.65 4.03
CA LYS A 84 0.76 17.19 2.79
C LYS A 84 0.42 15.73 2.44
N MET A 85 -0.02 14.90 3.40
CA MET A 85 -0.67 13.60 3.11
C MET A 85 -2.14 13.76 2.68
N MET A 86 -2.94 14.61 3.33
CA MET A 86 -4.38 14.79 3.08
C MET A 86 -4.72 15.60 1.82
N ASP A 87 -3.90 16.60 1.46
CA ASP A 87 -4.07 17.45 0.28
C ASP A 87 -3.95 16.65 -1.04
N GLY A 88 -3.37 15.44 -0.97
CA GLY A 88 -3.36 14.44 -2.05
C GLY A 88 -4.42 13.33 -1.92
N ILE A 89 -5.16 13.22 -0.81
CA ILE A 89 -6.16 12.17 -0.59
C ILE A 89 -7.49 12.58 -1.24
N SER A 90 -7.55 12.43 -2.56
CA SER A 90 -8.82 12.35 -3.27
C SER A 90 -9.64 11.17 -2.75
N THR A 91 -10.95 11.34 -2.60
CA THR A 91 -11.83 10.29 -2.06
C THR A 91 -11.78 9.03 -2.94
N ASP A 92 -11.58 7.87 -2.31
CA ASP A 92 -11.60 6.57 -2.99
C ASP A 92 -13.02 5.99 -2.97
N TYR A 93 -13.66 6.02 -4.15
CA TYR A 93 -15.02 5.52 -4.34
C TYR A 93 -15.08 4.02 -4.66
N ALA A 94 -13.93 3.35 -4.87
CA ALA A 94 -13.85 1.91 -5.04
C ALA A 94 -13.75 1.17 -3.69
N LEU A 95 -13.19 1.82 -2.67
CA LEU A 95 -12.96 1.30 -1.32
C LEU A 95 -14.12 0.48 -0.76
N TYR A 96 -13.83 -0.76 -0.32
CA TYR A 96 -14.79 -1.74 0.19
C TYR A 96 -15.50 -1.27 1.46
N SER A 97 -14.75 -0.75 2.44
CA SER A 97 -15.32 -0.14 3.65
C SER A 97 -16.12 1.13 3.34
N GLY A 98 -15.75 1.85 2.28
CA GLY A 98 -16.51 2.99 1.74
C GLY A 98 -17.78 2.62 0.96
N GLY A 99 -18.07 1.33 0.73
CA GLY A 99 -19.28 0.85 0.05
C GLY A 99 -19.11 0.46 -1.43
N GLY A 100 -17.90 0.55 -1.98
CA GLY A 100 -17.57 -0.01 -3.28
C GLY A 100 -17.57 -1.55 -3.25
N ARG A 101 -17.89 -2.19 -4.38
CA ARG A 101 -18.04 -3.67 -4.47
C ARG A 101 -17.57 -4.18 -5.82
N ILE A 102 -16.98 -5.36 -5.83
CA ILE A 102 -16.71 -6.09 -7.07
C ILE A 102 -18.02 -6.51 -7.74
N ILE A 103 -18.03 -6.58 -9.07
CA ILE A 103 -19.11 -7.14 -9.90
C ILE A 103 -18.64 -8.53 -10.37
N PRO A 104 -19.03 -9.63 -9.72
CA PRO A 104 -18.36 -10.92 -9.91
C PRO A 104 -18.51 -11.52 -11.31
N HIS A 105 -19.66 -11.30 -11.96
CA HIS A 105 -19.92 -11.83 -13.31
C HIS A 105 -19.22 -11.06 -14.44
N LEU A 106 -18.57 -9.94 -14.12
CA LEU A 106 -17.75 -9.15 -15.06
C LEU A 106 -16.24 -9.19 -14.70
N THR A 107 -15.87 -9.92 -13.65
CA THR A 107 -14.50 -10.04 -13.13
C THR A 107 -13.94 -11.43 -13.46
N SER A 108 -12.64 -11.54 -13.70
CA SER A 108 -11.97 -12.84 -13.90
C SER A 108 -12.21 -13.80 -12.73
N ARG A 109 -12.08 -15.11 -12.96
CA ARG A 109 -12.05 -16.08 -11.86
C ARG A 109 -10.69 -15.98 -11.15
N ALA A 110 -10.73 -16.05 -9.81
CA ALA A 110 -9.53 -16.15 -9.00
C ALA A 110 -8.70 -17.40 -9.40
N TYR A 111 -7.39 -17.32 -9.22
CA TYR A 111 -6.46 -18.41 -9.49
C TYR A 111 -6.67 -19.57 -8.51
N GLU A 112 -6.77 -20.79 -9.04
CA GLU A 112 -6.79 -22.04 -8.26
C GLU A 112 -5.86 -23.08 -8.92
N GLU A 113 -4.77 -23.46 -8.26
CA GLU A 113 -3.90 -24.55 -8.71
C GLU A 113 -4.25 -25.85 -7.99
N TRP A 114 -4.69 -26.85 -8.77
CA TRP A 114 -5.20 -28.13 -8.30
C TRP A 114 -4.17 -29.26 -8.50
N PRO A 115 -4.09 -30.26 -7.59
CA PRO A 115 -3.13 -31.35 -7.71
C PRO A 115 -3.19 -32.12 -9.04
N SER A 116 -2.03 -32.39 -9.63
CA SER A 116 -1.90 -33.00 -10.97
C SER A 116 -2.36 -34.47 -11.02
N LYS A 117 -2.28 -35.21 -9.90
CA LYS A 117 -2.66 -36.63 -9.86
C LYS A 117 -4.16 -36.78 -9.56
N GLY A 118 -4.87 -37.59 -10.35
CA GLY A 118 -6.33 -37.73 -10.25
C GLY A 118 -6.87 -38.04 -8.85
N TYR A 119 -6.23 -38.96 -8.11
CA TYR A 119 -6.62 -39.26 -6.72
C TYR A 119 -6.40 -38.06 -5.79
N GLN A 120 -5.30 -37.32 -5.94
CA GLN A 120 -5.04 -36.11 -5.14
C GLN A 120 -6.04 -34.99 -5.47
N LYS A 121 -6.50 -34.88 -6.72
CA LYS A 121 -7.55 -33.95 -7.12
C LYS A 121 -8.90 -34.32 -6.51
N LEU A 122 -9.24 -35.62 -6.46
CA LEU A 122 -10.46 -36.11 -5.80
C LEU A 122 -10.43 -35.87 -4.28
N TRP A 123 -9.32 -36.21 -3.61
CA TRP A 123 -9.12 -35.90 -2.19
C TRP A 123 -9.12 -34.38 -1.91
N GLY A 124 -8.54 -33.58 -2.80
CA GLY A 124 -8.57 -32.11 -2.74
C GLY A 124 -9.98 -31.54 -2.91
N MET A 125 -10.82 -32.15 -3.75
CA MET A 125 -12.21 -31.73 -3.93
C MET A 125 -13.05 -31.99 -2.67
N LEU A 126 -12.79 -33.10 -1.99
CA LEU A 126 -13.48 -33.46 -0.74
C LEU A 126 -12.98 -32.68 0.49
N THR A 127 -11.68 -32.38 0.56
CA THR A 127 -11.05 -31.85 1.79
C THR A 127 -10.53 -30.42 1.69
N GLN A 128 -10.49 -29.84 0.48
CA GLN A 128 -9.80 -28.59 0.13
C GLN A 128 -8.30 -28.53 0.49
N ARG A 129 -7.69 -29.66 0.90
CA ARG A 129 -6.25 -29.75 1.18
C ARG A 129 -5.45 -29.82 -0.11
N ASN A 130 -4.27 -29.20 -0.10
CA ASN A 130 -3.32 -29.16 -1.22
C ASN A 130 -3.85 -28.47 -2.50
N VAL A 131 -4.86 -27.61 -2.38
CA VAL A 131 -5.30 -26.70 -3.46
C VAL A 131 -4.76 -25.31 -3.13
N ILE A 132 -3.93 -24.73 -4.00
CA ILE A 132 -3.49 -23.34 -3.85
C ILE A 132 -4.62 -22.46 -4.39
N LYS A 133 -5.16 -21.58 -3.55
CA LYS A 133 -6.21 -20.63 -3.94
C LYS A 133 -5.70 -19.21 -3.71
N SER A 134 -5.95 -18.32 -4.66
CA SER A 134 -5.76 -16.90 -4.42
C SER A 134 -6.82 -16.33 -3.50
N ASN A 135 -6.59 -15.11 -3.00
CA ASN A 135 -7.56 -14.34 -2.24
C ASN A 135 -8.80 -13.99 -3.10
N LYS A 136 -9.79 -13.35 -2.47
CA LYS A 136 -11.00 -12.88 -3.19
C LYS A 136 -10.74 -11.53 -3.87
N PRO A 137 -11.38 -11.21 -5.01
CA PRO A 137 -11.16 -9.95 -5.74
C PRO A 137 -11.50 -8.70 -4.94
N GLU A 138 -12.33 -8.80 -3.90
CA GLU A 138 -12.59 -7.71 -2.96
C GLU A 138 -11.32 -7.17 -2.27
N MET A 139 -10.24 -7.98 -2.18
CA MET A 139 -8.97 -7.57 -1.59
C MET A 139 -8.38 -6.32 -2.26
N ILE A 140 -8.55 -6.16 -3.58
CA ILE A 140 -8.02 -5.03 -4.36
C ILE A 140 -8.60 -3.68 -3.94
N ILE A 141 -9.82 -3.70 -3.41
CA ILE A 141 -10.51 -2.51 -2.91
C ILE A 141 -10.46 -2.41 -1.39
N THR A 142 -9.48 -3.08 -0.76
CA THR A 142 -9.11 -2.86 0.65
C THR A 142 -7.84 -2.00 0.75
N PRO A 143 -7.55 -1.37 1.89
CA PRO A 143 -6.34 -0.57 2.03
C PRO A 143 -5.04 -1.39 2.14
N ASN A 144 -5.12 -2.72 2.20
CA ASN A 144 -3.96 -3.60 2.39
C ASN A 144 -3.11 -3.71 1.11
N VAL A 145 -1.79 -3.75 1.27
CA VAL A 145 -0.78 -3.88 0.18
C VAL A 145 0.42 -4.75 0.59
N ASN A 146 0.27 -5.55 1.65
CA ASN A 146 1.34 -6.43 2.15
C ASN A 146 1.60 -7.60 1.17
N VAL A 147 2.85 -8.11 1.14
CA VAL A 147 3.24 -9.25 0.27
C VAL A 147 2.31 -10.45 0.52
N GLY A 148 1.70 -10.97 -0.55
CA GLY A 148 0.73 -12.08 -0.51
C GLY A 148 -0.73 -11.65 -0.29
N GLU A 149 -0.99 -10.42 0.15
CA GLU A 149 -2.32 -9.82 0.26
C GLU A 149 -2.74 -9.17 -1.07
N CYS A 150 -2.78 -9.99 -2.12
CA CYS A 150 -3.19 -9.63 -3.47
C CYS A 150 -4.22 -10.63 -4.04
N TRP A 151 -5.04 -10.21 -5.00
CA TRP A 151 -5.89 -11.11 -5.79
C TRP A 151 -5.20 -11.47 -7.09
N CYS A 152 -5.20 -12.75 -7.42
CA CYS A 152 -4.62 -13.27 -8.64
C CYS A 152 -5.66 -13.99 -9.51
N PHE A 153 -5.51 -13.89 -10.83
CA PHE A 153 -6.31 -14.60 -11.83
C PHE A 153 -5.40 -15.43 -12.76
N ASN A 154 -5.99 -16.39 -13.48
CA ASN A 154 -5.26 -17.28 -14.38
C ASN A 154 -4.81 -16.56 -15.65
N GLY A 155 -3.55 -16.75 -16.06
CA GLY A 155 -2.95 -16.12 -17.24
C GLY A 155 -2.47 -14.67 -17.05
N ASP A 156 -2.00 -14.09 -18.15
CA ASP A 156 -1.55 -12.70 -18.32
C ASP A 156 -2.69 -11.70 -18.52
N GLN A 157 -3.78 -12.15 -19.14
CA GLN A 157 -4.94 -11.35 -19.52
C GLN A 157 -6.15 -11.59 -18.62
N GLY A 158 -6.82 -10.50 -18.24
CA GLY A 158 -7.94 -10.57 -17.32
C GLY A 158 -8.67 -9.25 -17.16
N GLN A 159 -9.63 -9.22 -16.24
CA GLN A 159 -10.49 -8.06 -16.04
C GLN A 159 -11.04 -8.01 -14.61
N ILE A 160 -11.26 -6.80 -14.11
CA ILE A 160 -11.94 -6.55 -12.84
C ILE A 160 -12.97 -5.45 -13.03
N ALA A 161 -14.19 -5.68 -12.53
CA ALA A 161 -15.28 -4.74 -12.61
C ALA A 161 -15.70 -4.32 -11.20
N ILE A 162 -15.75 -3.01 -10.96
CA ILE A 162 -15.95 -2.43 -9.63
C ILE A 162 -17.13 -1.47 -9.70
N ARG A 163 -18.19 -1.77 -8.93
CA ARG A 163 -19.26 -0.81 -8.64
C ARG A 163 -18.80 0.13 -7.54
N LEU A 164 -18.84 1.43 -7.83
CA LEU A 164 -18.42 2.47 -6.90
C LEU A 164 -19.45 2.67 -5.77
N SER A 165 -19.01 3.27 -4.67
CA SER A 165 -19.85 3.63 -3.51
C SER A 165 -20.88 4.71 -3.86
N ARG A 166 -20.47 5.71 -4.64
CA ARG A 166 -21.31 6.79 -5.19
C ARG A 166 -21.16 6.85 -6.70
N SER A 167 -22.02 7.63 -7.34
CA SER A 167 -21.87 7.98 -8.77
C SER A 167 -21.04 9.26 -8.86
N ILE A 168 -19.99 9.25 -9.67
CA ILE A 168 -18.97 10.32 -9.75
C ILE A 168 -18.69 10.69 -11.20
N ILE A 169 -18.15 11.88 -11.42
CA ILE A 169 -17.35 12.19 -12.61
C ILE A 169 -15.92 11.78 -12.27
N ILE A 170 -15.39 10.78 -12.98
CA ILE A 170 -14.05 10.24 -12.72
C ILE A 170 -12.96 11.24 -13.11
N THR A 171 -11.88 11.33 -12.33
CA THR A 171 -10.74 12.20 -12.65
C THR A 171 -9.43 11.43 -12.73
N HIS A 172 -9.23 10.42 -11.89
CA HIS A 172 -8.08 9.52 -11.96
C HIS A 172 -8.35 8.16 -11.31
N ILE A 173 -7.52 7.18 -11.68
CA ILE A 173 -7.39 5.89 -11.00
C ILE A 173 -6.00 5.83 -10.38
N THR A 174 -5.91 5.35 -9.15
CA THR A 174 -4.63 5.09 -8.49
C THR A 174 -4.46 3.59 -8.31
N TYR A 175 -3.33 3.04 -8.74
CA TYR A 175 -2.98 1.63 -8.56
C TYR A 175 -1.69 1.53 -7.73
N THR A 176 -1.69 0.62 -6.75
CA THR A 176 -0.54 0.33 -5.90
C THR A 176 -0.17 -1.14 -6.02
N HIS A 177 1.12 -1.39 -6.19
CA HIS A 177 1.77 -2.70 -6.13
C HIS A 177 2.89 -2.67 -5.07
N ILE A 178 3.49 -3.81 -4.76
CA ILE A 178 4.74 -3.85 -4.00
C ILE A 178 5.88 -3.22 -4.82
N GLY A 179 6.83 -2.58 -4.13
CA GLY A 179 7.96 -1.87 -4.75
C GLY A 179 8.97 -2.80 -5.43
N LYS A 180 9.80 -2.24 -6.32
CA LYS A 180 10.73 -2.98 -7.18
C LYS A 180 11.70 -3.87 -6.42
N ASP A 181 12.16 -3.47 -5.25
CA ASP A 181 13.09 -4.27 -4.43
C ASP A 181 12.49 -5.62 -3.95
N VAL A 182 11.19 -5.83 -4.21
CA VAL A 182 10.43 -7.06 -3.94
C VAL A 182 9.69 -7.58 -5.19
N ALA A 183 9.88 -6.97 -6.37
CA ALA A 183 9.11 -7.24 -7.60
C ALA A 183 10.00 -7.36 -8.85
N ILE A 184 9.60 -8.17 -9.84
CA ILE A 184 10.46 -8.61 -10.95
C ILE A 184 9.96 -8.05 -12.30
N ASP A 185 10.86 -7.36 -13.01
CA ASP A 185 10.90 -6.86 -14.41
C ASP A 185 9.78 -5.91 -14.98
N PRO A 186 10.12 -4.78 -15.67
CA PRO A 186 9.21 -3.68 -16.05
C PRO A 186 8.55 -3.85 -17.46
N LEU A 187 8.35 -2.93 -18.42
CA LEU A 187 8.35 -1.45 -18.55
C LEU A 187 7.21 -1.04 -19.53
N SER A 188 6.65 0.19 -19.43
CA SER A 188 5.81 0.99 -20.39
C SER A 188 4.60 0.36 -21.14
N LYS A 189 3.53 1.06 -21.56
CA LYS A 189 3.11 2.49 -21.50
C LYS A 189 1.56 2.50 -21.36
N TYR A 190 0.99 3.35 -20.50
CA TYR A 190 -0.28 3.04 -19.77
C TYR A 190 -0.23 1.70 -18.99
N LYS A 191 0.97 1.18 -18.80
CA LYS A 191 1.32 -0.01 -18.00
C LYS A 191 1.83 0.50 -16.66
N TYR A 192 1.61 -0.27 -15.60
CA TYR A 192 2.25 -0.02 -14.32
C TYR A 192 3.78 -0.09 -14.47
N ASP A 193 4.48 0.95 -14.05
CA ASP A 193 5.91 1.10 -14.22
C ASP A 193 6.67 0.55 -13.01
N LEU A 194 7.36 -0.58 -13.15
CA LEU A 194 8.12 -1.16 -12.03
C LEU A 194 9.41 -0.40 -11.72
N GLU A 195 9.87 0.53 -12.57
CA GLU A 195 10.93 1.50 -12.21
C GLU A 195 10.38 2.70 -11.43
N GLY A 196 9.06 2.88 -11.43
CA GLY A 196 8.37 4.00 -10.81
C GLY A 196 8.08 3.81 -9.31
N LYS A 197 7.32 4.75 -8.75
CA LYS A 197 6.84 4.64 -7.35
C LYS A 197 5.88 3.45 -7.20
N PRO A 198 5.83 2.77 -6.03
CA PRO A 198 4.92 1.65 -5.78
C PRO A 198 3.43 1.98 -5.98
N THR A 199 3.06 3.26 -5.82
CA THR A 199 1.74 3.82 -6.10
C THR A 199 1.82 4.75 -7.30
N GLN A 200 0.94 4.55 -8.29
CA GLN A 200 0.90 5.31 -9.54
C GLN A 200 -0.52 5.78 -9.85
N THR A 201 -0.63 7.02 -10.34
CA THR A 201 -1.89 7.69 -10.63
C THR A 201 -2.04 7.92 -12.13
N PHE A 202 -3.18 7.51 -12.68
CA PHE A 202 -3.52 7.58 -14.09
C PHE A 202 -4.71 8.51 -14.27
N ASN A 203 -4.46 9.71 -14.81
CA ASN A 203 -5.50 10.71 -15.06
C ASN A 203 -6.41 10.27 -16.22
N ILE A 204 -7.71 10.53 -16.07
CA ILE A 204 -8.74 10.17 -17.04
C ILE A 204 -9.38 11.46 -17.57
N LEU A 205 -9.48 11.58 -18.89
CA LEU A 205 -9.99 12.77 -19.58
C LEU A 205 -11.49 12.68 -19.93
N GLU A 206 -12.18 11.63 -19.45
CA GLU A 206 -13.60 11.39 -19.71
C GLU A 206 -14.50 12.12 -18.70
N ASN A 207 -15.15 13.21 -19.14
CA ASN A 207 -16.10 13.97 -18.34
C ASN A 207 -17.50 13.31 -18.31
N HIS A 208 -17.57 12.06 -17.85
CA HIS A 208 -18.80 11.26 -17.79
C HIS A 208 -19.13 10.81 -16.37
N ARG A 209 -20.41 10.93 -16.01
CA ARG A 209 -20.94 10.45 -14.72
C ARG A 209 -21.07 8.92 -14.74
N ILE A 210 -20.17 8.25 -14.04
CA ILE A 210 -20.14 6.79 -13.90
C ILE A 210 -20.71 6.32 -12.55
N ARG A 211 -20.96 5.01 -12.43
CA ARG A 211 -21.28 4.32 -11.15
C ARG A 211 -20.54 2.98 -11.00
N ALA A 212 -19.85 2.53 -12.04
CA ALA A 212 -18.96 1.39 -12.04
C ALA A 212 -17.85 1.64 -13.08
N ILE A 213 -16.73 0.94 -12.91
CA ILE A 213 -15.67 0.84 -13.93
C ILE A 213 -15.40 -0.64 -14.26
N MET A 214 -14.82 -0.88 -15.42
CA MET A 214 -14.18 -2.16 -15.77
C MET A 214 -12.76 -1.86 -16.21
N ILE A 215 -11.78 -2.48 -15.56
CA ILE A 215 -10.37 -2.43 -15.94
C ILE A 215 -10.03 -3.75 -16.60
N LYS A 216 -9.35 -3.68 -17.75
CA LYS A 216 -8.81 -4.84 -18.46
C LYS A 216 -7.30 -4.84 -18.30
N ILE A 217 -6.77 -6.00 -17.94
CA ILE A 217 -5.35 -6.28 -17.83
C ILE A 217 -4.99 -6.99 -19.13
N LEU A 218 -4.12 -6.37 -19.93
CA LEU A 218 -3.84 -6.78 -21.31
C LEU A 218 -2.60 -7.68 -21.44
N ASN A 219 -1.74 -7.67 -20.43
CA ASN A 219 -0.58 -8.54 -20.24
C ASN A 219 -0.11 -8.36 -18.78
N ASN A 220 0.79 -9.23 -18.30
CA ASN A 220 1.49 -9.08 -17.04
C ASN A 220 3.01 -8.93 -17.25
N HIS A 221 3.78 -9.28 -16.22
CA HIS A 221 5.24 -9.27 -16.22
C HIS A 221 5.73 -10.73 -16.29
N GLU A 222 5.63 -11.29 -17.48
CA GLU A 222 6.14 -12.61 -17.92
C GLU A 222 5.76 -13.84 -17.08
N ASN A 223 4.63 -13.81 -16.35
CA ASN A 223 4.12 -14.98 -15.64
C ASN A 223 2.99 -15.67 -16.43
N PRO A 224 3.26 -16.78 -17.15
CA PRO A 224 2.26 -17.45 -17.98
C PRO A 224 1.19 -18.21 -17.18
N LYS A 225 1.35 -18.39 -15.87
CA LYS A 225 0.35 -19.07 -15.02
C LYS A 225 -0.70 -18.12 -14.48
N PHE A 226 -0.28 -16.96 -13.96
CA PHE A 226 -1.18 -16.05 -13.25
C PHE A 226 -0.68 -14.60 -13.20
N THR A 227 -1.62 -13.69 -13.03
CA THR A 227 -1.36 -12.27 -12.73
C THR A 227 -1.93 -11.95 -11.37
N CYS A 228 -1.18 -11.23 -10.52
CA CYS A 228 -1.66 -10.74 -9.22
C CYS A 228 -1.77 -9.22 -9.23
N LEU A 229 -2.87 -8.70 -8.66
CA LEU A 229 -3.13 -7.27 -8.48
C LEU A 229 -3.27 -6.98 -6.98
N TYR A 230 -2.65 -5.89 -6.54
CA TYR A 230 -2.57 -5.53 -5.12
C TYR A 230 -3.71 -4.61 -4.70
N ARG A 231 -3.63 -3.29 -4.95
CA ARG A 231 -4.68 -2.34 -4.56
C ARG A 231 -5.02 -1.37 -5.68
N LEU A 232 -6.30 -1.09 -5.86
CA LEU A 232 -6.80 -0.13 -6.82
C LEU A 232 -7.86 0.79 -6.21
N GLN A 233 -7.71 2.08 -6.50
CA GLN A 233 -8.52 3.17 -5.98
C GLN A 233 -9.10 3.97 -7.14
N VAL A 234 -10.32 4.51 -6.96
CA VAL A 234 -11.02 5.23 -8.04
C VAL A 234 -11.48 6.58 -7.51
N HIS A 235 -11.03 7.64 -8.17
CA HIS A 235 -11.12 9.01 -7.68
C HIS A 235 -11.89 9.90 -8.65
N GLY A 236 -12.59 10.89 -8.10
CA GLY A 236 -13.42 11.78 -8.90
C GLY A 236 -14.28 12.73 -8.08
N ASN A 237 -14.95 13.60 -8.80
CA ASN A 237 -15.83 14.61 -8.22
C ASN A 237 -17.26 14.07 -8.12
N LEU A 238 -17.98 14.46 -7.07
CA LEU A 238 -19.43 14.28 -7.08
C LEU A 238 -20.02 15.17 -8.19
N PRO A 239 -20.94 14.66 -9.02
CA PRO A 239 -21.72 15.52 -9.90
C PRO A 239 -22.60 16.46 -9.07
N LEU A 240 -22.69 17.70 -9.53
CA LEU A 240 -23.65 18.70 -9.04
C LEU A 240 -25.10 18.23 -9.25
#